data_AF-A0A7W7WXG4-F1
#
_entry.id   AF-A0A7W7WXG4-F1
#
_cell.length_a   1.000
_cell.length_b   1.000
_cell.length_c   1.000
_cell.angle_alpha   90.00
_cell.angle_beta   90.00
_cell.angle_gamma   90.00
#
_symmetry.space_group_name_H-M   'P 1'
#
loop_
_entity.id
_entity.type
_entity.pdbx_description
1 polymer ?
#
loop_
_entity_poly.entity_id
_entity_poly.type
_entity_poly.pdbx_seq_one_letter_code
_entity_poly.pdbx_strand_id
1 'polypeptide(L)'
;MRVRLDPRQWPGRVVPETEDEIDTAVEAVCLRANWADADRTALRALVRPWFEAGWSVDALLTAADRRPDGTRQGSPKTHDQVAHDFLRARLRSWWEGGARRSRPPVAGMTLGQWWRVNRRNARLNEPRPRRVLGAPGESAREASLDRVRARLRDPVERARERGRRYTEVLDSLLVPGLSPPTFDDSRRLLAEIQVRVPRHPVCSRCGCRPNVLSVAA
;
A
#
# COMPACT_ATOMS: atom_id res chain seq x y z
N MET A 1 10.48 -13.22 33.72
CA MET A 1 9.82 -14.05 32.70
C MET A 1 10.20 -13.49 31.33
N ARG A 2 11.19 -14.10 30.64
CA ARG A 2 11.64 -13.65 29.32
C ARG A 2 10.75 -14.29 28.26
N VAL A 3 10.01 -13.50 27.49
CA VAL A 3 9.13 -14.01 26.43
C VAL A 3 9.89 -13.91 25.11
N ARG A 4 10.28 -15.05 24.55
CA ARG A 4 10.87 -15.10 23.21
C ARG A 4 9.72 -15.10 22.20
N LEU A 5 9.56 -13.98 21.49
CA LEU A 5 8.55 -13.85 20.44
C LEU A 5 9.09 -14.37 19.11
N ASP A 6 8.22 -14.96 18.29
CA ASP A 6 8.55 -15.22 16.89
C ASP A 6 8.80 -13.88 16.19
N PRO A 7 9.91 -13.69 15.46
CA PRO A 7 10.19 -12.48 14.67
C PRO A 7 9.03 -12.04 13.76
N ARG A 8 8.25 -12.99 13.21
CA ARG A 8 7.06 -12.70 12.38
C ARG A 8 5.95 -12.02 13.16
N GLN A 9 5.89 -12.27 14.46
CA GLN A 9 4.89 -11.73 15.38
C GLN A 9 5.41 -10.52 16.18
N TRP A 10 6.66 -10.12 15.97
CA TRP A 10 7.25 -8.99 16.68
C TRP A 10 6.40 -7.73 16.48
N PRO A 11 5.97 -7.02 17.54
CA PRO A 11 5.17 -5.82 17.37
C PRO A 11 5.97 -4.67 16.74
N GLY A 12 5.49 -4.13 15.63
CA GLY A 12 6.23 -3.10 14.87
C GLY A 12 6.53 -1.79 15.61
N ARG A 13 5.65 -1.40 16.53
CA ARG A 13 5.80 -0.20 17.37
C ARG A 13 6.54 -0.44 18.67
N VAL A 14 6.94 -1.68 18.97
CA VAL A 14 7.69 -1.96 20.20
C VAL A 14 9.17 -1.60 19.99
N VAL A 15 9.71 -0.83 20.94
CA VAL A 15 11.14 -0.56 21.04
C VAL A 15 11.78 -1.75 21.78
N PRO A 16 12.74 -2.46 21.17
CA PRO A 16 13.43 -3.55 21.85
C PRO A 16 14.38 -2.98 22.91
N GLU A 17 14.34 -3.53 24.13
CA GLU A 17 15.12 -3.07 25.28
C GLU A 17 16.21 -4.06 25.70
N THR A 18 16.02 -5.36 25.42
CA THR A 18 16.98 -6.42 25.77
C THR A 18 17.72 -6.97 24.56
N GLU A 19 18.90 -7.58 24.77
CA GLU A 19 19.70 -8.15 23.69
C GLU A 19 18.92 -9.17 22.83
N ASP A 20 18.11 -10.03 23.48
CA ASP A 20 17.25 -11.03 22.83
C ASP A 20 16.12 -10.37 22.01
N GLU A 21 15.55 -9.28 22.52
CA GLU A 21 14.53 -8.49 21.82
C GLU A 21 15.13 -7.77 20.62
N ILE A 22 16.36 -7.26 20.74
CA ILE A 22 17.09 -6.64 19.63
C ILE A 22 17.34 -7.67 18.53
N ASP A 23 17.75 -8.90 18.85
CA ASP A 23 17.94 -9.96 17.84
C ASP A 23 16.63 -10.28 17.13
N THR A 24 15.56 -10.43 17.90
CA THR A 24 14.22 -10.70 17.38
C THR A 24 13.70 -9.56 16.49
N ALA A 25 13.94 -8.31 16.89
CA ALA A 25 13.55 -7.12 16.15
C ALA A 25 14.36 -6.96 14.84
N VAL A 26 15.65 -7.31 14.85
CA VAL A 26 16.50 -7.32 13.65
C VAL A 26 15.97 -8.34 12.64
N GLU A 27 15.63 -9.56 13.08
CA GLU A 27 15.00 -10.55 12.19
C GLU A 27 13.64 -10.07 11.67
N ALA A 28 12.85 -9.39 12.51
CA ALA A 28 11.57 -8.81 12.09
C ALA A 28 11.73 -7.72 11.01
N VAL A 29 12.78 -6.90 11.09
CA VAL A 29 13.15 -5.92 10.04
C VAL A 29 13.46 -6.66 8.74
N CYS A 30 14.34 -7.66 8.77
CA CYS A 30 14.73 -8.42 7.59
C CYS A 30 13.52 -9.09 6.92
N LEU A 31 12.64 -9.71 7.70
CA LEU A 31 11.44 -10.40 7.19
C LEU A 31 10.46 -9.43 6.53
N ARG A 32 10.20 -8.27 7.14
CA ARG A 32 9.24 -7.28 6.61
C ARG A 32 9.77 -6.52 5.40
N ALA A 33 11.07 -6.27 5.36
CA ALA A 33 11.73 -5.63 4.24
C ALA A 33 12.08 -6.61 3.11
N ASN A 34 11.80 -7.91 3.29
CA ASN A 34 12.15 -8.99 2.38
C ASN A 34 13.66 -9.06 2.06
N TRP A 35 14.51 -8.88 3.09
CA TRP A 35 15.97 -8.97 2.99
C TRP A 35 16.46 -10.32 3.52
N ALA A 36 16.13 -11.39 2.79
CA ALA A 36 16.45 -12.77 3.21
C ALA A 36 17.96 -13.00 3.39
N ASP A 37 18.77 -12.34 2.57
CA ASP A 37 20.23 -12.43 2.46
C ASP A 37 21.01 -11.44 3.35
N ALA A 38 20.32 -10.63 4.16
CA ALA A 38 20.98 -9.60 4.98
C ALA A 38 21.95 -10.20 6.02
N ASP A 39 23.09 -9.55 6.23
CA ASP A 39 23.95 -9.83 7.39
C ASP A 39 23.30 -9.29 8.67
N ARG A 40 22.81 -10.20 9.51
CA ARG A 40 22.13 -9.90 10.78
C ARG A 40 23.06 -9.21 11.77
N THR A 41 24.33 -9.60 11.82
CA THR A 41 25.30 -9.07 12.76
C THR A 41 25.63 -7.62 12.41
N ALA A 42 25.88 -7.34 11.12
CA ALA A 42 26.10 -5.98 10.64
C ALA A 42 24.84 -5.11 10.82
N LEU A 43 23.65 -5.66 10.56
CA LEU A 43 22.40 -4.94 10.74
C LEU A 43 22.14 -4.63 12.22
N ARG A 44 22.35 -5.60 13.13
CA ARG A 44 22.27 -5.42 14.59
C ARG A 44 23.17 -4.29 15.05
N ALA A 45 24.44 -4.29 14.64
CA ALA A 45 25.40 -3.24 15.00
C ALA A 45 24.95 -1.84 14.49
N LEU A 46 24.34 -1.79 13.31
CA LEU A 46 23.79 -0.55 12.75
C LEU A 46 22.56 -0.03 13.51
N VAL A 47 21.61 -0.91 13.84
CA VAL A 47 20.29 -0.50 14.37
C VAL A 47 20.25 -0.38 15.88
N ARG A 48 21.11 -1.07 16.64
CA ARG A 48 21.14 -1.01 18.11
C ARG A 48 21.16 0.43 18.65
N PRO A 49 22.01 1.35 18.14
CA PRO A 49 22.01 2.73 18.63
C PRO A 49 20.72 3.51 18.31
N TRP A 50 19.93 3.07 17.32
CA TRP A 50 18.63 3.66 17.02
C TRP A 50 17.57 3.15 17.99
N PHE A 51 17.60 1.86 18.31
CA PHE A 51 16.73 1.29 19.35
C PHE A 51 16.96 1.95 20.72
N GLU A 52 18.22 2.16 21.10
CA GLU A 52 18.59 2.93 22.30
C GLU A 52 18.04 4.37 22.28
N ALA A 53 17.89 4.95 21.08
CA ALA A 53 17.28 6.26 20.89
C ALA A 53 15.74 6.23 20.84
N GLY A 54 15.10 5.10 21.19
CA GLY A 54 13.65 4.95 21.25
C GLY A 54 12.98 4.62 19.91
N TRP A 55 13.74 4.18 18.91
CA TRP A 55 13.18 3.79 17.62
C TRP A 55 12.61 2.38 17.66
N SER A 56 11.50 2.16 16.96
CA SER A 56 10.92 0.83 16.76
C SER A 56 11.22 0.28 15.37
N VAL A 57 10.88 -0.99 15.13
CA VAL A 57 11.01 -1.63 13.79
C VAL A 57 10.26 -0.83 12.72
N ASP A 58 9.01 -0.44 12.98
CA ASP A 58 8.21 0.37 12.05
C ASP A 58 8.82 1.75 11.81
N ALA A 59 9.46 2.33 12.83
CA ALA A 59 10.16 3.61 12.69
C ALA A 59 11.35 3.48 11.73
N LEU A 60 12.16 2.42 11.86
CA LEU A 60 13.28 2.14 10.96
C LEU A 60 12.82 1.88 9.52
N LEU A 61 11.79 1.06 9.33
CA LEU A 61 11.23 0.78 8.01
C LEU A 61 10.64 2.05 7.37
N THR A 62 9.91 2.86 8.14
CA THR A 62 9.38 4.14 7.65
C THR A 62 10.50 5.10 7.29
N ALA A 63 11.57 5.16 8.08
CA ALA A 63 12.73 5.99 7.80
C ALA A 63 13.58 5.49 6.63
N ALA A 64 13.50 4.20 6.26
CA ALA A 64 14.11 3.71 5.03
C ALA A 64 13.42 4.32 3.78
N ASP A 65 12.11 4.53 3.85
CA ASP A 65 11.30 5.05 2.73
C ASP A 65 11.13 6.57 2.73
N ARG A 66 11.14 7.21 3.90
CA ARG A 66 10.87 8.64 4.08
C ARG A 66 11.99 9.38 4.80
N ARG A 67 12.16 10.65 4.46
CA ARG A 67 13.03 11.62 5.14
C ARG A 67 12.30 12.25 6.35
N PRO A 68 13.01 12.96 7.24
CA PRO A 68 12.39 13.66 8.37
C PRO A 68 11.30 14.68 7.99
N ASP A 69 11.41 15.29 6.81
CA ASP A 69 10.42 16.22 6.25
C ASP A 69 9.18 15.50 5.66
N GLY A 70 9.13 14.17 5.71
CA GLY A 70 8.06 13.34 5.18
C GLY A 70 8.17 13.04 3.68
N THR A 71 9.16 13.60 2.98
CA THR A 71 9.38 13.31 1.56
C THR A 71 9.95 11.90 1.35
N ARG A 72 9.75 11.32 0.17
CA ARG A 72 10.27 9.99 -0.16
C ARG A 72 11.79 10.03 -0.36
N GLN A 73 12.51 9.04 0.15
CA GLN A 73 13.96 8.97 0.00
C GLN A 73 14.41 8.50 -1.40
N GLY A 74 13.53 7.87 -2.18
CA GLY A 74 13.80 7.38 -3.53
C GLY A 74 13.41 5.91 -3.69
N SER A 75 14.08 5.22 -4.61
CA SER A 75 13.75 3.82 -4.95
C SER A 75 14.03 2.84 -3.81
N PRO A 76 13.28 1.72 -3.74
CA PRO A 76 13.56 0.62 -2.81
C PRO A 76 14.96 0.01 -3.00
N LYS A 77 15.41 -0.80 -2.04
CA LYS A 77 16.67 -1.55 -2.13
C LYS A 77 16.68 -2.41 -3.40
N THR A 78 17.73 -2.33 -4.20
CA THR A 78 17.94 -3.26 -5.32
C THR A 78 18.57 -4.56 -4.84
N HIS A 79 18.55 -5.61 -5.68
CA HIS A 79 19.15 -6.90 -5.33
C HIS A 79 20.65 -6.78 -5.01
N ASP A 80 21.38 -5.97 -5.79
CA ASP A 80 22.84 -5.84 -5.68
C ASP A 80 23.31 -5.01 -4.47
N GLN A 81 22.38 -4.36 -3.77
CA GLN A 81 22.69 -3.55 -2.60
C GLN A 81 22.69 -4.37 -1.32
N VAL A 82 23.74 -4.23 -0.53
CA VAL A 82 23.81 -4.82 0.81
C VAL A 82 22.83 -4.11 1.76
N ALA A 83 22.01 -4.87 2.46
CA ALA A 83 20.91 -4.35 3.27
C ALA A 83 21.36 -3.34 4.35
N HIS A 84 22.45 -3.64 5.07
CA HIS A 84 22.93 -2.74 6.12
C HIS A 84 23.50 -1.44 5.53
N ASP A 85 24.15 -1.47 4.37
CA ASP A 85 24.65 -0.25 3.72
C ASP A 85 23.53 0.60 3.16
N PHE A 86 22.53 -0.04 2.56
CA PHE A 86 21.31 0.63 2.12
C PHE A 86 20.63 1.34 3.30
N LEU A 87 20.36 0.61 4.39
CA LEU A 87 19.71 1.18 5.56
C LEU A 87 20.56 2.30 6.19
N ARG A 88 21.87 2.11 6.29
CA ARG A 88 22.81 3.12 6.78
C ARG A 88 22.71 4.40 5.96
N ALA A 89 22.70 4.30 4.63
CA ALA A 89 22.59 5.45 3.74
C ALA A 89 21.25 6.20 3.94
N ARG A 90 20.14 5.47 4.09
CA ARG A 90 18.82 6.07 4.34
C ARG A 90 18.72 6.77 5.69
N LEU A 91 19.24 6.15 6.73
CA LEU A 91 19.20 6.66 8.10
C LEU A 91 20.11 7.87 8.32
N ARG A 92 21.10 8.15 7.45
CA ARG A 92 21.90 9.38 7.53
C ARG A 92 21.05 10.66 7.48
N SER A 93 19.95 10.66 6.73
CA SER A 93 19.06 11.82 6.67
C SER A 93 18.34 12.10 8.00
N TRP A 94 18.27 11.11 8.89
CA TRP A 94 17.71 11.21 10.23
C TRP A 94 18.77 11.52 11.29
N TRP A 95 19.99 11.82 10.86
CA TRP A 95 21.11 12.15 11.72
C TRP A 95 21.43 13.65 11.62
N GLU A 96 21.21 14.40 12.70
CA GLU A 96 21.49 15.84 12.76
C GLU A 96 22.99 16.07 13.01
N GLY A 97 23.78 16.03 11.92
CA GLY A 97 25.12 16.61 11.88
C GLY A 97 26.17 16.04 12.84
N GLY A 98 25.96 14.85 13.42
CA GLY A 98 26.93 14.22 14.33
C GLY A 98 26.49 14.16 15.78
N ALA A 99 25.61 15.05 16.22
CA ALA A 99 25.34 15.28 17.64
C ALA A 99 24.08 14.58 18.16
N ARG A 100 23.03 14.47 17.34
CA ARG A 100 21.73 13.94 17.78
C ARG A 100 20.98 13.22 16.67
N ARG A 101 20.29 12.13 17.00
CA ARG A 101 19.30 11.50 16.13
C ARG A 101 18.01 12.29 16.20
N SER A 102 17.37 12.53 15.06
CA SER A 102 16.06 13.18 15.03
C SER A 102 14.99 12.29 15.66
N ARG A 103 13.82 12.87 15.94
CA ARG A 103 12.69 12.13 16.52
C ARG A 103 12.26 11.01 15.56
N PRO A 104 11.91 9.82 16.08
CA PRO A 104 11.46 8.72 15.22
C PRO A 104 10.17 9.10 14.47
N PRO A 105 10.01 8.67 13.20
CA PRO A 105 8.79 8.95 12.42
C PRO A 105 7.54 8.33 13.04
N VAL A 106 7.72 7.22 13.78
CA VAL A 106 6.65 6.53 14.50
C VAL A 106 7.08 6.43 15.95
N ALA A 107 6.25 6.98 16.85
CA ALA A 107 6.50 6.87 18.29
C ALA A 107 6.43 5.39 18.71
N GLY A 108 7.52 4.93 19.32
CA GLY A 108 7.61 3.60 19.90
C GLY A 108 6.84 3.49 21.22
N MET A 109 6.62 2.26 21.66
CA MET A 109 6.11 1.93 22.99
C MET A 109 6.86 0.73 23.56
N THR A 110 6.79 0.54 24.88
CA THR A 110 7.41 -0.63 25.52
C THR A 110 6.60 -1.90 25.25
N LEU A 111 7.23 -3.07 25.33
CA LEU A 111 6.54 -4.35 25.12
C LEU A 111 5.39 -4.57 26.13
N GLY A 112 5.59 -4.15 27.38
CA GLY A 112 4.54 -4.20 28.41
C GLY A 112 3.36 -3.27 28.11
N GLN A 113 3.60 -2.08 27.56
CA GLN A 113 2.53 -1.19 27.09
C GLN A 113 1.78 -1.81 25.92
N TRP A 114 2.49 -2.39 24.95
CA TRP A 114 1.88 -3.07 23.82
C TRP A 114 0.96 -4.21 24.27
N TRP A 115 1.39 -5.07 25.21
CA TRP A 115 0.54 -6.12 25.75
C TRP A 115 -0.74 -5.62 26.42
N ARG A 116 -0.68 -4.48 27.12
CA ARG A 116 -1.86 -3.84 27.73
C ARG A 116 -2.83 -3.35 26.67
N VAL A 117 -2.34 -2.67 25.65
CA VAL A 117 -3.15 -2.19 24.52
C VAL A 117 -3.74 -3.37 23.74
N ASN A 118 -2.94 -4.39 23.45
CA ASN A 118 -3.38 -5.56 22.69
C ASN A 118 -4.46 -6.36 23.44
N ARG A 119 -4.28 -6.59 24.76
CA ARG A 119 -5.32 -7.22 25.59
C ARG A 119 -6.61 -6.40 25.65
N ARG A 120 -6.50 -5.08 25.76
CA ARG A 120 -7.67 -4.18 25.71
C ARG A 120 -8.38 -4.30 24.37
N ASN A 121 -7.64 -4.25 23.26
CA ASN A 121 -8.20 -4.35 21.91
C ASN A 121 -8.83 -5.73 21.66
N ALA A 122 -8.23 -6.81 22.16
CA ALA A 122 -8.79 -8.15 22.07
C ALA A 122 -10.15 -8.24 22.76
N ARG A 123 -10.31 -7.63 23.95
CA ARG A 123 -11.60 -7.55 24.66
C ARG A 123 -12.62 -6.69 23.94
N LEU A 124 -12.20 -5.54 23.39
CA LEU A 124 -13.11 -4.63 22.68
C LEU A 124 -13.61 -5.21 21.36
N ASN A 125 -12.75 -5.96 20.66
CA ASN A 125 -13.05 -6.60 19.39
C ASN A 125 -13.46 -8.06 19.54
N GLU A 126 -13.71 -8.52 20.77
CA GLU A 126 -14.23 -9.85 20.99
C GLU A 126 -15.56 -9.98 20.22
N PRO A 127 -15.71 -11.01 19.38
CA PRO A 127 -16.93 -11.18 18.61
C PRO A 127 -18.13 -11.17 19.55
N ARG A 128 -18.97 -10.14 19.41
CA ARG A 128 -20.18 -10.07 20.22
C ARG A 128 -21.00 -11.34 19.95
N PRO A 129 -21.49 -12.03 20.99
CA PRO A 129 -22.32 -13.20 20.80
C PRO A 129 -23.48 -12.82 19.88
N ARG A 130 -23.57 -13.50 18.74
CA ARG A 130 -24.67 -13.28 17.80
C ARG A 130 -25.95 -13.66 18.51
N ARG A 131 -26.82 -12.68 18.79
CA ARG A 131 -28.19 -12.98 19.23
C ARG A 131 -28.84 -13.85 18.15
N VAL A 132 -29.47 -14.94 18.58
CA VAL A 132 -30.33 -15.75 17.71
C VAL A 132 -31.37 -14.79 17.12
N LEU A 133 -31.48 -14.78 15.79
CA LEU A 133 -32.47 -13.96 15.11
C LEU A 133 -33.85 -14.55 15.45
N GLY A 134 -34.82 -13.71 15.82
CA GLY A 134 -36.21 -14.16 15.84
C GLY A 134 -36.70 -14.43 14.42
N ALA A 135 -37.84 -15.11 14.28
CA ALA A 135 -38.49 -15.38 12.99
C ALA A 135 -38.48 -14.20 11.99
N PRO A 136 -38.85 -12.94 12.36
CA PRO A 136 -38.77 -11.82 11.41
C PRO A 136 -37.33 -11.47 10.97
N GLY A 137 -36.34 -11.69 11.84
CA GLY A 137 -34.93 -11.49 11.51
C GLY A 137 -34.39 -12.58 10.58
N GLU A 138 -34.86 -13.82 10.74
CA GLU A 138 -34.54 -14.92 9.83
C GLU A 138 -35.13 -14.67 8.43
N SER A 139 -36.40 -14.29 8.35
CA SER A 139 -37.04 -13.93 7.07
C SER A 139 -36.34 -12.75 6.38
N ALA A 140 -35.95 -11.72 7.14
CA ALA A 140 -35.20 -10.58 6.59
C ALA A 140 -33.81 -10.99 6.08
N ARG A 141 -33.14 -11.92 6.78
CA ARG A 141 -31.85 -12.47 6.36
C ARG A 141 -32.00 -13.28 5.08
N GLU A 142 -33.01 -14.13 4.99
CA GLU A 142 -33.29 -14.95 3.80
C GLU A 142 -33.62 -14.06 2.60
N ALA A 143 -34.51 -13.07 2.76
CA ALA A 143 -34.80 -12.08 1.72
C ALA A 143 -33.56 -11.26 1.30
N SER A 144 -32.63 -11.00 2.23
CA SER A 144 -31.35 -10.35 1.89
C SER A 144 -30.43 -11.28 1.09
N LEU A 145 -30.32 -12.54 1.48
CA LEU A 145 -29.52 -13.54 0.76
C LEU A 145 -30.08 -13.78 -0.63
N ASP A 146 -31.39 -13.83 -0.79
CA ASP A 146 -32.03 -14.00 -2.09
C ASP A 146 -31.82 -12.79 -3.00
N ARG A 147 -31.84 -11.56 -2.46
CA ARG A 147 -31.44 -10.36 -3.22
C ARG A 147 -29.98 -10.43 -3.68
N VAL A 148 -29.07 -10.93 -2.85
CA VAL A 148 -27.66 -11.11 -3.21
C VAL A 148 -27.50 -12.20 -4.27
N ARG A 149 -28.17 -13.34 -4.11
CA ARG A 149 -28.17 -14.45 -5.09
C ARG A 149 -28.76 -14.00 -6.43
N ALA A 150 -29.87 -13.27 -6.41
CA ALA A 150 -30.48 -12.70 -7.61
C ALA A 150 -29.52 -11.74 -8.33
N ARG A 151 -28.82 -10.86 -7.59
CA ARG A 151 -27.76 -9.99 -8.13
C ARG A 151 -26.57 -10.78 -8.70
N LEU A 152 -26.28 -11.95 -8.17
CA LEU A 152 -25.17 -12.80 -8.60
C LEU A 152 -25.50 -13.65 -9.85
N ARG A 153 -26.78 -13.91 -10.11
CA ARG A 153 -27.28 -14.82 -11.14
C ARG A 153 -27.00 -14.37 -12.57
N ASP A 154 -27.02 -13.07 -12.85
CA ASP A 154 -26.78 -12.53 -14.19
C ASP A 154 -25.62 -11.50 -14.19
N PRO A 155 -24.39 -11.93 -14.51
CA PRO A 155 -23.24 -11.03 -14.61
C PRO A 155 -23.37 -10.05 -15.79
N VAL A 156 -24.10 -10.39 -16.86
CA VAL A 156 -24.29 -9.53 -18.03
C VAL A 156 -25.24 -8.39 -17.69
N GLU A 157 -26.36 -8.69 -17.03
CA GLU A 157 -27.30 -7.64 -16.64
C GLU A 157 -26.74 -6.72 -15.57
N ARG A 158 -25.87 -7.24 -14.69
CA ARG A 158 -25.08 -6.41 -13.76
C ARG A 158 -24.15 -5.45 -14.47
N ALA A 159 -23.48 -5.90 -15.55
CA ALA A 159 -22.61 -5.04 -16.35
C ALA A 159 -23.43 -3.96 -17.08
N ARG A 160 -24.60 -4.31 -17.60
CA ARG A 160 -25.53 -3.36 -18.25
C ARG A 160 -26.08 -2.33 -17.26
N GLU A 161 -26.52 -2.75 -16.07
CA GLU A 161 -26.99 -1.84 -15.02
C GLU A 161 -25.89 -0.88 -14.54
N ARG A 162 -24.65 -1.38 -14.40
CA ARG A 162 -23.49 -0.53 -14.10
C ARG A 162 -23.23 0.48 -15.23
N GLY A 163 -23.36 0.06 -16.49
CA GLY A 163 -23.27 0.94 -17.65
C GLY A 163 -24.33 2.04 -17.61
N ARG A 164 -25.61 1.70 -17.39
CA ARG A 164 -26.71 2.66 -17.27
C ARG A 164 -26.47 3.69 -16.18
N ARG A 165 -26.10 3.25 -14.97
CA ARG A 165 -25.78 4.16 -13.84
C ARG A 165 -24.61 5.08 -14.15
N TYR A 166 -23.58 4.57 -14.82
CA TYR A 166 -22.44 5.37 -15.21
C TYR A 166 -22.83 6.46 -16.21
N THR A 167 -23.64 6.11 -17.22
CA THR A 167 -24.20 7.07 -18.18
C THR A 167 -25.08 8.11 -17.50
N GLU A 168 -26.02 7.69 -16.63
CA GLU A 168 -26.89 8.60 -15.87
C GLU A 168 -26.09 9.61 -15.02
N VAL A 169 -25.00 9.15 -14.38
CA VAL A 169 -24.11 10.03 -13.61
C VAL A 169 -23.38 11.00 -14.54
N LEU A 170 -22.85 10.54 -15.67
CA LEU A 170 -22.20 11.43 -16.64
C LEU A 170 -23.16 12.47 -17.21
N ASP A 171 -24.39 12.06 -17.54
CA ASP A 171 -25.43 12.96 -18.03
C ASP A 171 -25.83 13.99 -16.96
N SER A 172 -25.87 13.61 -15.67
CA SER A 172 -26.15 14.53 -14.57
C SER A 172 -25.07 15.61 -14.36
N LEU A 173 -23.85 15.37 -14.86
CA LEU A 173 -22.75 16.32 -14.78
C LEU A 173 -22.74 17.31 -15.96
N LEU A 174 -23.60 17.13 -16.95
CA LEU A 174 -23.72 18.06 -18.08
C LEU A 174 -24.40 19.35 -17.63
N VAL A 175 -23.90 20.48 -18.13
CA VAL A 175 -24.54 21.79 -17.94
C VAL A 175 -25.86 21.79 -18.71
N PRO A 176 -26.98 22.28 -18.12
CA PRO A 176 -28.27 22.33 -18.82
C PRO A 176 -28.17 23.03 -20.18
N GLY A 177 -28.64 22.35 -21.23
CA GLY A 177 -28.61 22.84 -22.61
C GLY A 177 -27.37 22.42 -23.42
N LEU A 178 -26.42 21.69 -22.82
CA LEU A 178 -25.29 21.11 -23.54
C LEU A 178 -25.46 19.59 -23.69
N SER A 179 -25.19 19.10 -24.91
CA SER A 179 -25.14 17.67 -25.21
C SER A 179 -23.78 17.07 -24.83
N PRO A 180 -23.72 15.78 -24.46
CA PRO A 180 -22.44 15.13 -24.19
C PRO A 180 -21.55 15.15 -25.45
N PRO A 181 -20.24 15.39 -25.30
CA PRO A 181 -19.33 15.43 -26.43
C PRO A 181 -19.29 14.06 -27.11
N THR A 182 -19.50 14.07 -28.42
CA THR A 182 -19.44 12.87 -29.25
C THR A 182 -18.02 12.59 -29.72
N PHE A 183 -17.81 11.40 -30.28
CA PHE A 183 -16.53 11.05 -30.88
C PHE A 183 -16.16 11.99 -32.05
N ASP A 184 -17.14 12.50 -32.78
CA ASP A 184 -16.89 13.46 -33.87
C ASP A 184 -16.47 14.83 -33.34
N ASP A 185 -16.96 15.26 -32.18
CA ASP A 185 -16.49 16.48 -31.51
C ASP A 185 -15.03 16.35 -31.10
N SER A 186 -14.62 15.18 -30.58
CA SER A 186 -13.22 14.91 -30.26
C SER A 186 -12.32 14.90 -31.51
N ARG A 187 -12.82 14.42 -32.66
CA ARG A 187 -12.11 14.47 -33.95
C ARG A 187 -11.95 15.88 -34.49
N ARG A 188 -12.98 16.73 -34.33
CA ARG A 188 -12.90 18.15 -34.71
C ARG A 188 -11.88 18.91 -33.88
N LEU A 189 -11.87 18.72 -32.56
CA LEU A 189 -10.87 19.31 -31.66
C LEU A 189 -9.45 18.86 -31.98
N LEU A 190 -9.25 17.59 -32.34
CA LEU A 190 -7.95 17.07 -32.80
C LEU A 190 -7.53 17.61 -34.17
N ALA A 191 -8.45 18.12 -34.99
CA ALA A 191 -8.13 18.79 -36.24
C ALA A 191 -7.78 20.27 -36.03
N GLU A 192 -8.40 20.93 -35.04
CA GLU A 192 -8.15 22.33 -34.67
C GLU A 192 -6.85 22.50 -33.89
N ILE A 193 -6.57 21.59 -32.95
CA ILE A 193 -5.28 21.51 -32.30
C ILE A 193 -4.32 20.88 -33.31
N GLN A 194 -3.44 21.66 -33.93
CA GLN A 194 -2.37 21.20 -34.86
C GLN A 194 -1.33 20.25 -34.21
N VAL A 195 -1.72 19.39 -33.26
CA VAL A 195 -0.97 18.19 -32.95
C VAL A 195 -1.05 17.35 -34.21
N ARG A 196 0.09 17.17 -34.89
CA ARG A 196 0.27 16.18 -35.95
C ARG A 196 0.02 14.80 -35.34
N VAL A 197 -1.25 14.40 -35.22
CA VAL A 197 -1.63 13.02 -34.96
C VAL A 197 -1.01 12.24 -36.13
N PRO A 198 -0.11 11.28 -35.88
CA PRO A 198 0.52 10.53 -36.95
C PRO A 198 -0.58 9.94 -37.83
N ARG A 199 -0.58 10.24 -39.14
CA ARG A 199 -1.57 9.77 -40.12
C ARG A 199 -1.57 8.25 -40.32
N HIS A 200 -0.88 7.50 -39.46
CA HIS A 200 -0.70 6.07 -39.57
C HIS A 200 -1.58 5.38 -38.52
N PRO A 201 -2.79 4.93 -38.87
CA PRO A 201 -3.58 4.10 -37.98
C PRO A 201 -2.79 2.82 -37.70
N VAL A 202 -2.43 2.63 -36.43
CA VAL A 202 -1.84 1.37 -35.96
C VAL A 202 -2.99 0.39 -35.75
N CYS A 203 -2.91 -0.81 -36.33
CA CYS A 203 -3.93 -1.83 -36.13
C CYS A 203 -4.07 -2.17 -34.63
N SER A 204 -5.26 -1.95 -34.05
CA SER A 204 -5.54 -2.21 -32.62
C SER A 204 -5.43 -3.68 -32.21
N ARG A 205 -5.33 -4.59 -33.18
CA ARG A 205 -5.22 -6.04 -32.97
C ARG A 205 -3.78 -6.56 -33.04
N CYS A 206 -2.89 -5.91 -33.80
CA CYS A 206 -1.53 -6.41 -34.07
C CYS A 206 -0.40 -5.38 -33.94
N GLY A 207 -0.68 -4.08 -33.76
CA GLY A 207 0.38 -3.07 -33.65
C GLY A 207 1.08 -2.70 -34.97
N CYS A 208 0.68 -3.31 -36.09
CA CYS A 208 1.31 -3.15 -37.40
C CYS A 208 1.02 -1.76 -38.02
N ARG A 209 2.02 -1.10 -38.63
CA ARG A 209 1.85 0.10 -39.48
C ARG A 209 1.73 -0.31 -40.95
N PRO A 210 0.65 0.02 -41.68
CA PRO A 210 0.61 -0.15 -43.13
C PRO A 210 1.39 1.00 -43.79
N ASN A 211 2.27 0.67 -44.75
CA ASN A 211 3.14 1.54 -45.58
C ASN A 211 4.49 2.01 -44.98
N VAL A 212 5.37 1.06 -44.65
CA VAL A 212 6.83 1.28 -44.71
C VAL A 212 7.46 0.19 -45.57
N LEU A 213 7.13 0.15 -46.86
CA LEU A 213 7.91 -0.60 -47.87
C LEU A 213 7.75 0.08 -49.23
N SER A 214 8.65 1.01 -49.54
CA SER A 214 9.29 1.15 -50.86
C SER A 214 10.44 2.16 -50.78
N VAL A 215 11.49 1.87 -51.54
CA VAL A 215 12.77 2.58 -51.70
C VAL A 215 13.90 2.08 -50.79
N ALA A 216 14.40 0.88 -51.12
CA ALA A 216 15.83 0.58 -51.13
C ALA A 216 16.10 -0.48 -52.21
N ALA A 217 17.05 -0.17 -53.10
CA ALA A 217 17.51 -0.86 -54.32
C ALA A 217 16.67 -0.63 -55.58
#